data_AF-A0A7Y7DN95-F1
#
_entry.id   AF-A0A7Y7DN95-F1
#
_cell.length_a   1.000
_cell.length_b   1.000
_cell.length_c   1.000
_cell.angle_alpha   90.00
_cell.angle_beta   90.00
_cell.angle_gamma   90.00
#
_symmetry.space_group_name_H-M   'P 1'
#
loop_
_entity.id
_entity.type
_entity.pdbx_description
1 polymer ?
#
loop_
_entity_poly.entity_id
_entity_poly.type
_entity_poly.pdbx_seq_one_letter_code
_entity_poly.pdbx_strand_id
1 'polypeptide(L)'
;MNRFTLILCIALVTTLSACNAPNTEVPSRTPASDIQAGQTDSDNDGIPDNADMCPDSSMENAVDDYGCALLEDDIVAGSGNPQPTSPGPGSPDPCLINSVTQQCIANLPAFPWPIPKPSAYLTLRDNELSNISKTSIGDLSDSLETILEQAGYTEFKYYNIPNGIAMATQLERVDGLGKPFPAPERWDINDISVSLDSFSWARLLRVLVGAEPGYYRVLVFVIIDKNQVIVFDEALQDEASIAALANDGAIHLPETIREIAVADDFNLSVLVYEMARSRSATAAEIHQSGISAKEQLLLTNIQL
;
A
#
# COMPACT_ATOMS: atom_id res chain seq x y z
N MET A 1 41.25 40.79 -45.09
CA MET A 1 40.76 39.54 -45.72
C MET A 1 39.24 39.65 -45.82
N ASN A 2 38.67 40.01 -46.98
CA ASN A 2 38.05 39.12 -47.98
C ASN A 2 36.95 38.23 -47.34
N ARG A 3 35.65 38.19 -47.73
CA ARG A 3 34.93 38.55 -48.97
C ARG A 3 33.42 38.76 -48.72
N PHE A 4 32.81 39.55 -49.60
CA PHE A 4 31.42 39.58 -50.08
C PHE A 4 30.65 38.24 -50.05
N THR A 5 29.32 38.28 -49.88
CA THR A 5 28.33 37.78 -50.87
C THR A 5 26.91 38.29 -50.59
N LEU A 6 26.26 38.71 -51.67
CA LEU A 6 24.97 39.38 -51.83
C LEU A 6 24.03 38.42 -52.58
N ILE A 7 22.76 38.35 -52.16
CA ILE A 7 21.50 38.05 -52.91
C ILE A 7 21.49 36.88 -53.92
N LEU A 8 20.53 35.95 -53.75
CA LEU A 8 19.77 35.42 -54.90
C LEU A 8 18.38 34.87 -54.51
N CYS A 9 17.33 35.63 -54.87
CA CYS A 9 15.98 35.11 -55.08
C CYS A 9 15.90 34.48 -56.49
N ILE A 10 15.46 33.23 -56.61
CA ILE A 10 14.85 32.72 -57.86
C ILE A 10 13.58 31.95 -57.50
N ALA A 11 12.47 32.46 -58.04
CA ALA A 11 11.16 31.82 -58.07
C ALA A 11 11.06 30.85 -59.26
N LEU A 12 10.29 29.77 -59.10
CA LEU A 12 9.76 28.97 -60.20
C LEU A 12 8.34 28.44 -59.86
N VAL A 13 7.34 29.26 -60.19
CA VAL A 13 6.16 29.01 -61.07
C VAL A 13 6.18 27.59 -61.70
N THR A 14 5.19 26.68 -61.72
CA THR A 14 3.71 26.65 -61.87
C THR A 14 3.30 25.16 -61.72
N THR A 15 2.10 24.74 -61.28
CA THR A 15 0.82 24.80 -62.03
C THR A 15 -0.39 24.57 -61.12
N LEU A 16 -1.45 25.35 -61.38
CA LEU A 16 -2.82 25.16 -60.88
C LEU A 16 -3.47 23.87 -61.41
N SER A 17 -4.24 23.20 -60.57
CA SER A 17 -5.52 22.58 -60.97
C SER A 17 -6.55 22.85 -59.89
N ALA A 18 -7.70 23.35 -60.34
CA ALA A 18 -8.83 23.81 -59.55
C ALA A 18 -9.92 22.73 -59.42
N CYS A 19 -10.94 23.06 -58.62
CA CYS A 19 -12.30 22.48 -58.57
C CYS A 19 -12.41 21.15 -57.79
N ASN A 20 -13.38 20.92 -56.89
CA ASN A 20 -14.66 21.55 -56.57
C ASN A 20 -15.11 21.13 -55.15
N ALA A 21 -15.86 22.00 -54.46
CA ALA A 21 -16.95 21.57 -53.58
C ALA A 21 -18.27 21.84 -54.35
N PRO A 22 -19.32 21.00 -54.23
CA PRO A 22 -20.29 21.20 -53.14
C PRO A 22 -21.03 19.92 -52.65
N ASN A 23 -21.60 20.03 -51.43
CA ASN A 23 -22.86 19.47 -50.88
C ASN A 23 -23.29 18.04 -51.31
N THR A 24 -23.70 17.10 -50.44
CA THR A 24 -24.60 17.10 -49.27
C THR A 24 -24.61 15.66 -48.72
N GLU A 25 -24.80 15.49 -47.41
CA GLU A 25 -25.80 14.61 -46.76
C GLU A 25 -25.35 14.23 -45.34
N VAL A 26 -26.24 14.51 -44.38
CA VAL A 26 -26.17 13.98 -43.01
C VAL A 26 -27.06 12.74 -42.98
N PRO A 27 -26.56 11.61 -42.47
CA PRO A 27 -27.23 10.96 -41.33
C PRO A 27 -26.13 10.45 -40.36
N SER A 28 -26.30 10.04 -39.10
CA SER A 28 -27.36 9.83 -38.15
C SER A 28 -26.62 9.27 -36.91
N ARG A 29 -27.08 9.57 -35.69
CA ARG A 29 -26.60 8.94 -34.46
C ARG A 29 -26.80 7.42 -34.53
N THR A 30 -25.81 6.62 -34.09
CA THR A 30 -25.93 5.46 -33.15
C THR A 30 -24.58 4.72 -33.00
N PRO A 31 -24.41 3.88 -31.95
CA PRO A 31 -23.14 3.68 -31.22
C PRO A 31 -22.42 2.33 -31.50
N ALA A 32 -21.25 2.19 -30.86
CA ALA A 32 -20.55 0.97 -30.47
C ALA A 32 -19.86 0.09 -31.53
N SER A 33 -18.77 -0.53 -31.04
CA SER A 33 -18.13 -1.76 -31.52
C SER A 33 -16.98 -1.63 -32.53
N ASP A 34 -15.78 -1.36 -31.99
CA ASP A 34 -14.54 -1.98 -32.46
C ASP A 34 -14.21 -3.14 -31.51
N ILE A 35 -14.96 -4.25 -31.61
CA ILE A 35 -14.59 -5.50 -30.93
C ILE A 35 -13.49 -6.18 -31.74
N GLN A 36 -12.33 -6.33 -31.09
CA GLN A 36 -11.25 -7.21 -31.53
C GLN A 36 -11.79 -8.62 -31.71
N ALA A 37 -11.80 -9.10 -32.96
CA ALA A 37 -12.19 -10.45 -33.31
C ALA A 37 -11.23 -11.46 -32.66
N GLY A 38 -11.72 -12.22 -31.68
CA GLY A 38 -11.04 -13.41 -31.17
C GLY A 38 -11.10 -13.67 -29.68
N GLN A 39 -11.70 -12.79 -28.88
CA GLN A 39 -11.94 -13.07 -27.46
C GLN A 39 -13.41 -13.44 -27.25
N THR A 40 -13.62 -14.59 -26.60
CA THR A 40 -14.95 -15.03 -26.17
C THR A 40 -15.41 -14.14 -25.02
N ASP A 41 -16.68 -13.80 -25.00
CA ASP A 41 -17.38 -13.05 -23.96
C ASP A 41 -18.63 -13.89 -23.67
N SER A 42 -18.58 -14.68 -22.60
CA SER A 42 -19.47 -15.81 -22.32
C SER A 42 -20.83 -15.37 -21.79
N ASP A 43 -20.88 -14.28 -21.05
CA ASP A 43 -22.11 -13.71 -20.49
C ASP A 43 -22.58 -12.46 -21.25
N ASN A 44 -21.79 -11.97 -22.22
CA ASN A 44 -22.11 -10.89 -23.14
C ASN A 44 -22.26 -9.51 -22.49
N ASP A 45 -21.54 -9.26 -21.41
CA ASP A 45 -21.55 -7.99 -20.68
C ASP A 45 -20.65 -6.89 -21.31
N GLY A 46 -19.83 -7.26 -22.30
CA GLY A 46 -18.91 -6.37 -23.02
C GLY A 46 -17.45 -6.46 -22.57
N ILE A 47 -17.14 -7.28 -21.57
CA ILE A 47 -15.79 -7.61 -21.11
C ILE A 47 -15.44 -9.03 -21.57
N PRO A 48 -14.32 -9.25 -22.27
CA PRO A 48 -13.97 -10.59 -22.73
C PRO A 48 -13.58 -11.53 -21.58
N ASP A 49 -13.89 -12.84 -21.66
CA ASP A 49 -13.69 -13.88 -20.63
C ASP A 49 -12.29 -13.87 -19.99
N ASN A 50 -11.26 -13.49 -20.74
CA ASN A 50 -9.88 -13.45 -20.25
C ASN A 50 -9.55 -12.19 -19.43
N ALA A 51 -10.45 -11.21 -19.41
CA ALA A 51 -10.40 -9.96 -18.66
C ALA A 51 -11.60 -9.80 -17.73
N ASP A 52 -12.60 -10.68 -17.84
CA ASP A 52 -13.81 -10.72 -17.03
C ASP A 52 -13.58 -11.51 -15.73
N MET A 53 -13.82 -10.83 -14.62
CA MET A 53 -13.69 -11.39 -13.26
C MET A 53 -14.99 -12.05 -12.78
N CYS A 54 -16.10 -11.82 -13.48
CA CYS A 54 -17.44 -12.28 -13.15
C CYS A 54 -18.13 -12.93 -14.38
N PRO A 55 -17.62 -14.07 -14.90
CA PRO A 55 -18.02 -14.69 -16.18
C PRO A 55 -19.45 -15.23 -16.29
N ASP A 56 -20.28 -14.99 -15.28
CA ASP A 56 -21.71 -15.36 -15.21
C ASP A 56 -22.56 -14.14 -14.79
N SER A 57 -22.09 -12.91 -15.06
CA SER A 57 -22.80 -11.69 -14.73
C SER A 57 -24.08 -11.57 -15.57
N SER A 58 -25.09 -10.90 -15.01
CA SER A 58 -26.36 -10.73 -15.73
C SER A 58 -26.23 -9.57 -16.70
N MET A 59 -26.35 -9.83 -18.01
CA MET A 59 -26.42 -8.84 -19.10
C MET A 59 -27.34 -7.63 -18.84
N GLU A 60 -28.35 -7.78 -17.95
CA GLU A 60 -29.31 -6.72 -17.65
C GLU A 60 -28.79 -5.68 -16.63
N ASN A 61 -27.69 -5.96 -15.93
CA ASN A 61 -27.09 -5.03 -14.98
C ASN A 61 -25.93 -4.28 -15.63
N ALA A 62 -25.76 -3.00 -15.28
CA ALA A 62 -24.50 -2.33 -15.58
C ALA A 62 -23.38 -3.07 -14.85
N VAL A 63 -22.34 -3.47 -15.55
CA VAL A 63 -21.14 -4.08 -14.98
C VAL A 63 -20.07 -3.00 -14.77
N ASP A 64 -19.18 -3.22 -13.81
CA ASP A 64 -17.97 -2.41 -13.68
C ASP A 64 -16.94 -2.74 -14.77
N ASP A 65 -15.78 -2.06 -14.74
CA ASP A 65 -14.71 -2.28 -15.72
C ASP A 65 -14.08 -3.70 -15.66
N TYR A 66 -14.51 -4.55 -14.71
CA TYR A 66 -14.05 -5.92 -14.50
C TYR A 66 -15.12 -6.98 -14.82
N GLY A 67 -16.29 -6.58 -15.31
CA GLY A 67 -17.39 -7.48 -15.69
C GLY A 67 -18.33 -7.85 -14.54
N CYS A 68 -18.20 -7.20 -13.37
CA CYS A 68 -19.02 -7.52 -12.22
C CYS A 68 -20.27 -6.63 -12.11
N ALA A 69 -21.44 -7.24 -11.94
CA ALA A 69 -22.72 -6.53 -11.85
C ALA A 69 -22.75 -5.51 -10.69
N LEU A 70 -23.09 -4.27 -11.03
CA LEU A 70 -23.39 -3.21 -10.08
C LEU A 70 -24.78 -3.50 -9.49
N LEU A 71 -24.83 -3.89 -8.21
CA LEU A 71 -26.09 -4.12 -7.51
C LEU A 71 -26.82 -2.79 -7.30
N GLU A 72 -28.14 -2.77 -7.54
CA GLU A 72 -28.97 -1.56 -7.60
C GLU A 72 -29.16 -0.78 -6.28
N ASP A 73 -28.42 -1.09 -5.21
CA ASP A 73 -28.44 -0.31 -3.97
C ASP A 73 -27.44 0.88 -3.96
N ASP A 74 -26.60 1.02 -5.01
CA ASP A 74 -25.56 2.06 -5.08
C ASP A 74 -25.99 3.40 -5.74
N ILE A 75 -27.27 3.56 -6.11
CA ILE A 75 -27.80 4.85 -6.62
C ILE A 75 -28.81 5.46 -5.62
N VAL A 76 -28.36 5.79 -4.40
CA VAL A 76 -29.03 6.81 -3.60
C VAL A 76 -28.01 7.83 -3.09
N ALA A 77 -28.27 9.08 -3.46
CA ALA A 77 -27.46 10.24 -3.17
C ALA A 77 -27.13 10.42 -1.67
N GLY A 78 -25.83 10.58 -1.37
CA GLY A 78 -25.33 11.36 -0.24
C GLY A 78 -25.01 10.59 1.04
N SER A 79 -23.74 10.68 1.45
CA SER A 79 -23.21 10.38 2.79
C SER A 79 -23.20 8.91 3.22
N GLY A 80 -22.14 8.18 2.88
CA GLY A 80 -21.81 6.89 3.48
C GLY A 80 -20.38 6.46 3.15
N ASN A 81 -19.60 6.17 4.19
CA ASN A 81 -18.19 5.79 4.12
C ASN A 81 -18.02 4.40 3.44
N PRO A 82 -17.09 4.18 2.50
CA PRO A 82 -16.91 2.84 1.93
C PRO A 82 -16.30 1.89 2.95
N GLN A 83 -16.98 0.76 3.18
CA GLN A 83 -16.48 -0.38 3.94
C GLN A 83 -15.37 -1.08 3.11
N PRO A 84 -14.30 -1.63 3.73
CA PRO A 84 -13.20 -2.26 2.99
C PRO A 84 -13.70 -3.47 2.21
N THR A 85 -13.42 -3.52 0.90
CA THR A 85 -13.72 -4.66 0.03
C THR A 85 -12.83 -5.86 0.40
N SER A 86 -13.46 -7.03 0.48
CA SER A 86 -12.84 -8.33 0.77
C SER A 86 -11.81 -8.68 -0.31
N PRO A 87 -10.62 -9.20 0.05
CA PRO A 87 -9.62 -9.62 -0.92
C PRO A 87 -10.01 -10.97 -1.57
N GLY A 88 -9.68 -11.11 -2.85
CA GLY A 88 -10.17 -12.18 -3.75
C GLY A 88 -9.88 -13.63 -3.31
N PRO A 89 -10.42 -14.61 -4.05
CA PRO A 89 -10.45 -16.01 -3.64
C PRO A 89 -9.03 -16.60 -3.61
N GLY A 90 -8.47 -16.68 -2.39
CA GLY A 90 -7.13 -17.25 -2.14
C GLY A 90 -6.31 -16.50 -1.09
N SER A 91 -6.64 -15.25 -0.75
CA SER A 91 -6.08 -14.59 0.43
C SER A 91 -6.93 -14.94 1.66
N PRO A 92 -6.34 -15.43 2.77
CA PRO A 92 -7.10 -15.58 4.00
C PRO A 92 -7.67 -14.21 4.40
N ASP A 93 -8.93 -14.19 4.87
CA ASP A 93 -9.59 -12.98 5.32
C ASP A 93 -8.64 -12.18 6.22
N PRO A 94 -8.42 -10.87 5.96
CA PRO A 94 -7.36 -10.11 6.59
C PRO A 94 -7.83 -9.67 7.98
N CYS A 95 -8.19 -10.62 8.84
CA CYS A 95 -8.47 -10.33 10.23
C CYS A 95 -8.40 -11.56 11.14
N LEU A 96 -8.27 -11.24 12.43
CA LEU A 96 -8.50 -12.19 13.50
C LEU A 96 -9.94 -12.70 13.43
N ILE A 97 -10.10 -14.00 13.18
CA ILE A 97 -11.40 -14.65 13.16
C ILE A 97 -11.76 -15.17 14.55
N ASN A 98 -13.02 -14.96 14.95
CA ASN A 98 -13.55 -15.60 16.13
C ASN A 98 -13.68 -17.10 15.86
N SER A 99 -13.04 -17.93 16.69
CA SER A 99 -13.03 -19.37 16.50
C SER A 99 -14.42 -20.02 16.54
N VAL A 100 -15.40 -19.37 17.19
CA VAL A 100 -16.78 -19.85 17.31
C VAL A 100 -17.67 -19.30 16.19
N THR A 101 -17.65 -17.98 15.96
CA THR A 101 -18.57 -17.35 14.99
C THR A 101 -18.01 -17.30 13.57
N GLN A 102 -16.72 -17.58 13.39
CA GLN A 102 -15.98 -17.44 12.12
C GLN A 102 -16.12 -16.04 11.51
N GLN A 103 -16.40 -15.03 12.35
CA GLN A 103 -16.50 -13.64 11.95
C GLN A 103 -15.25 -12.87 12.36
N CYS A 104 -14.97 -11.83 11.60
CA CYS A 104 -13.93 -10.86 11.88
C CYS A 104 -14.14 -10.23 13.27
N ILE A 105 -13.14 -10.33 14.14
CA ILE A 105 -13.22 -9.81 15.51
C ILE A 105 -13.10 -8.27 15.54
N ALA A 106 -12.59 -7.64 14.47
CA ALA A 106 -12.37 -6.21 14.46
C ALA A 106 -12.29 -5.53 13.08
N ASN A 107 -12.75 -4.28 13.07
CA ASN A 107 -12.63 -3.33 11.96
C ASN A 107 -11.29 -2.57 12.02
N LEU A 108 -10.16 -3.28 11.95
CA LEU A 108 -8.88 -2.63 11.68
C LEU A 108 -8.62 -2.61 10.17
N PRO A 109 -7.92 -1.59 9.67
CA PRO A 109 -7.34 -1.60 8.33
C PRO A 109 -6.48 -2.86 8.12
N ALA A 110 -6.57 -3.46 6.95
CA ALA A 110 -5.76 -4.63 6.61
C ALA A 110 -4.30 -4.24 6.40
N PHE A 111 -3.38 -5.02 6.96
CA PHE A 111 -1.97 -4.99 6.59
C PHE A 111 -1.79 -5.73 5.25
N PRO A 112 -0.87 -5.29 4.37
CA PRO A 112 -0.60 -5.97 3.11
C PRO A 112 -0.28 -7.46 3.30
N TRP A 113 -0.98 -8.31 2.55
CA TRP A 113 -0.78 -9.76 2.59
C TRP A 113 -0.68 -10.34 1.17
N PRO A 114 0.30 -11.20 0.85
CA PRO A 114 1.37 -11.68 1.75
C PRO A 114 2.30 -10.55 2.19
N ILE A 115 2.99 -10.73 3.33
CA ILE A 115 3.78 -9.65 3.93
C ILE A 115 4.90 -9.23 2.96
N PRO A 116 5.03 -7.94 2.59
CA PRO A 116 6.13 -7.45 1.80
C PRO A 116 7.47 -7.82 2.45
N LYS A 117 8.46 -8.25 1.67
CA LYS A 117 9.74 -8.64 2.25
C LYS A 117 10.41 -7.46 2.98
N PRO A 118 10.72 -7.59 4.28
CA PRO A 118 11.46 -6.56 5.00
C PRO A 118 12.96 -6.59 4.69
N SER A 119 13.64 -5.47 4.95
CA SER A 119 15.11 -5.38 4.87
C SER A 119 15.80 -6.29 5.88
N ALA A 120 15.19 -6.45 7.06
CA ALA A 120 15.61 -7.40 8.09
C ALA A 120 14.40 -7.80 8.97
N TYR A 121 14.47 -8.93 9.67
CA TYR A 121 13.44 -9.30 10.63
C TYR A 121 14.03 -10.11 11.80
N LEU A 122 13.28 -10.17 12.90
CA LEU A 122 13.61 -10.95 14.10
C LEU A 122 12.34 -11.53 14.69
N THR A 123 12.27 -12.84 14.88
CA THR A 123 11.25 -13.47 15.73
C THR A 123 11.80 -13.62 17.14
N LEU A 124 11.09 -13.06 18.12
CA LEU A 124 11.51 -13.03 19.51
C LEU A 124 11.16 -14.33 20.21
N ARG A 125 12.10 -14.83 21.02
CA ARG A 125 11.87 -16.00 21.88
C ARG A 125 11.28 -15.57 23.21
N ASP A 126 10.65 -16.51 23.91
CA ASP A 126 9.95 -16.20 25.17
C ASP A 126 10.84 -15.58 26.24
N ASN A 127 12.13 -15.94 26.29
CA ASN A 127 13.10 -15.38 27.22
C ASN A 127 13.60 -13.97 26.85
N GLU A 128 13.36 -13.52 25.61
CA GLU A 128 13.68 -12.18 25.11
C GLU A 128 12.49 -11.22 25.26
N LEU A 129 11.44 -11.64 25.96
CA LEU A 129 10.22 -10.87 26.22
C LEU A 129 9.94 -10.78 27.72
N SER A 130 10.98 -10.85 28.55
CA SER A 130 10.83 -10.94 30.01
C SER A 130 10.30 -9.67 30.65
N ASN A 131 10.39 -8.53 29.94
CA ASN A 131 9.93 -7.23 30.42
C ASN A 131 8.54 -6.86 29.89
N ILE A 132 7.92 -7.76 29.12
CA ILE A 132 6.66 -7.53 28.41
C ILE A 132 5.57 -8.39 29.02
N SER A 133 4.42 -7.78 29.32
CA SER A 133 3.24 -8.54 29.74
C SER A 133 2.65 -9.28 28.54
N LYS A 134 2.31 -10.56 28.72
CA LYS A 134 1.76 -11.42 27.66
C LYS A 134 0.42 -12.05 28.06
N THR A 135 -0.35 -11.39 28.92
CA THR A 135 -1.65 -11.91 29.37
C THR A 135 -2.72 -11.81 28.29
N SER A 136 -2.70 -10.71 27.55
CA SER A 136 -3.62 -10.43 26.45
C SER A 136 -2.92 -9.66 25.33
N ILE A 137 -3.53 -9.57 24.15
CA ILE A 137 -3.00 -8.76 23.05
C ILE A 137 -2.95 -7.29 23.48
N GLY A 138 -3.92 -6.84 24.30
CA GLY A 138 -3.92 -5.50 24.89
C GLY A 138 -2.71 -5.26 25.78
N ASP A 139 -2.44 -6.15 26.74
CA ASP A 139 -1.31 -6.00 27.67
C ASP A 139 0.06 -6.06 26.96
N LEU A 140 0.15 -6.90 25.93
CA LEU A 140 1.33 -6.99 25.05
C LEU A 140 1.53 -5.69 24.28
N SER A 141 0.46 -5.16 23.69
CA SER A 141 0.49 -3.90 22.94
C SER A 141 0.86 -2.73 23.85
N ASP A 142 0.25 -2.59 25.01
CA ASP A 142 0.54 -1.52 25.98
C ASP A 142 2.01 -1.54 26.44
N SER A 143 2.58 -2.75 26.63
CA SER A 143 3.99 -2.93 26.95
C SER A 143 4.89 -2.45 25.81
N LEU A 144 4.55 -2.79 24.56
CA LEU A 144 5.29 -2.35 23.38
C LEU A 144 5.20 -0.84 23.17
N GLU A 145 4.02 -0.24 23.29
CA GLU A 145 3.80 1.20 23.23
C GLU A 145 4.69 1.92 24.24
N THR A 146 4.69 1.47 25.50
CA THR A 146 5.53 2.04 26.56
C THR A 146 7.03 1.99 26.22
N ILE A 147 7.50 0.88 25.67
CA ILE A 147 8.91 0.72 25.27
C ILE A 147 9.25 1.65 24.09
N LEU A 148 8.34 1.76 23.11
CA LEU A 148 8.51 2.63 21.95
C LEU A 148 8.52 4.11 22.33
N GLU A 149 7.64 4.54 23.24
CA GLU A 149 7.61 5.89 23.79
C GLU A 149 8.91 6.26 24.50
N GLN A 150 9.47 5.33 25.28
CA GLN A 150 10.78 5.52 25.93
C GLN A 150 11.92 5.62 24.91
N ALA A 151 11.80 4.95 23.77
CA ALA A 151 12.71 5.07 22.63
C ALA A 151 12.44 6.32 21.76
N GLY A 152 11.42 7.12 22.09
CA GLY A 152 11.09 8.39 21.46
C GLY A 152 10.11 8.31 20.29
N TYR A 153 9.51 7.14 20.02
CA TYR A 153 8.42 7.01 19.05
C TYR A 153 7.11 7.42 19.72
N THR A 154 6.33 8.29 19.10
CA THR A 154 5.08 8.82 19.69
C THR A 154 3.84 8.47 18.87
N GLU A 155 4.03 7.92 17.68
CA GLU A 155 2.97 7.54 16.77
C GLU A 155 3.17 6.10 16.29
N PHE A 156 2.13 5.30 16.43
CA PHE A 156 2.05 3.92 15.96
C PHE A 156 0.63 3.62 15.48
N LYS A 157 0.52 2.60 14.63
CA LYS A 157 -0.69 2.27 13.88
C LYS A 157 -0.94 0.78 13.92
N TYR A 158 -2.20 0.40 14.14
CA TYR A 158 -2.66 -0.98 14.23
C TYR A 158 -3.34 -1.43 12.95
N TYR A 159 -3.05 -2.67 12.59
CA TYR A 159 -3.58 -3.34 11.40
C TYR A 159 -3.98 -4.77 11.72
N ASN A 160 -4.98 -5.25 10.99
CA ASN A 160 -5.29 -6.66 10.94
C ASN A 160 -4.29 -7.40 10.02
N ILE A 161 -3.85 -8.57 10.46
CA ILE A 161 -3.27 -9.61 9.60
C ILE A 161 -4.09 -10.90 9.81
N PRO A 162 -4.03 -11.86 8.88
CA PRO A 162 -4.69 -13.15 9.10
C PRO A 162 -4.19 -13.78 10.41
N ASN A 163 -5.11 -14.12 11.31
CA ASN A 163 -4.89 -14.61 12.68
C ASN A 163 -3.83 -13.85 13.51
N GLY A 164 -3.78 -12.53 13.36
CA GLY A 164 -2.89 -11.71 14.17
C GLY A 164 -3.18 -10.22 14.05
N ILE A 165 -2.29 -9.43 14.65
CA ILE A 165 -2.23 -7.99 14.43
C ILE A 165 -0.81 -7.57 14.03
N ALA A 166 -0.73 -6.45 13.33
CA ALA A 166 0.52 -5.74 13.10
C ALA A 166 0.43 -4.33 13.71
N MET A 167 1.51 -3.88 14.34
CA MET A 167 1.70 -2.54 14.84
C MET A 167 2.91 -1.89 14.14
N ALA A 168 2.68 -0.84 13.36
CA ALA A 168 3.72 -0.12 12.64
C ALA A 168 4.05 1.20 13.34
N THR A 169 5.33 1.55 13.44
CA THR A 169 5.77 2.85 13.94
C THR A 169 5.61 3.95 12.88
N GLN A 170 5.64 5.21 13.30
CA GLN A 170 5.97 6.31 12.40
C GLN A 170 7.31 6.08 11.68
N LEU A 171 7.46 6.75 10.54
CA LEU A 171 8.70 6.77 9.77
C LEU A 171 9.79 7.55 10.54
N GLU A 172 11.01 7.03 10.56
CA GLU A 172 12.16 7.72 11.14
C GLU A 172 13.30 7.89 10.12
N ARG A 173 14.15 8.90 10.32
CA ARG A 173 15.41 9.06 9.59
C ARG A 173 16.54 8.33 10.30
N VAL A 174 17.30 7.56 9.51
CA VAL A 174 18.50 6.85 9.95
C VAL A 174 19.70 7.21 9.06
N ASP A 175 20.90 7.08 9.60
CA ASP A 175 22.11 7.18 8.78
C ASP A 175 22.32 5.91 7.95
N GLY A 176 23.34 5.90 7.08
CA GLY A 176 23.63 4.74 6.22
C GLY A 176 24.10 3.49 6.96
N LEU A 177 24.19 3.53 8.29
CA LEU A 177 24.50 2.39 9.16
C LEU A 177 23.30 2.03 10.05
N GLY A 178 22.10 2.57 9.75
CA GLY A 178 20.87 2.27 10.48
C GLY A 178 20.78 2.94 11.86
N LYS A 179 21.67 3.86 12.21
CA LYS A 179 21.57 4.60 13.47
C LYS A 179 20.54 5.74 13.34
N PRO A 180 19.59 5.88 14.27
CA PRO A 180 18.64 6.99 14.24
C PRO A 180 19.35 8.36 14.32
N PHE A 181 18.83 9.33 13.57
CA PHE A 181 19.17 10.73 13.79
C PHE A 181 18.70 11.19 15.18
N PRO A 182 19.29 12.24 15.78
CA PRO A 182 18.71 12.88 16.96
C PRO A 182 17.42 13.61 16.60
N ALA A 183 16.57 13.90 17.59
CA ALA A 183 15.44 14.80 17.40
C ALA A 183 15.94 16.27 17.29
N PRO A 184 15.29 17.13 16.47
CA PRO A 184 14.06 16.84 15.70
C PRO A 184 14.32 16.17 14.34
N GLU A 185 15.56 16.14 13.85
CA GLU A 185 15.88 15.66 12.50
C GLU A 185 15.41 14.22 12.24
N ARG A 186 15.40 13.37 13.27
CA ARG A 186 14.86 12.00 13.23
C ARG A 186 13.46 11.91 12.64
N TRP A 187 12.62 12.90 12.94
CA TRP A 187 11.20 12.93 12.60
C TRP A 187 10.88 13.97 11.55
N ASP A 188 11.88 14.74 11.10
CA ASP A 188 11.73 15.79 10.10
C ASP A 188 11.54 15.18 8.71
N ILE A 189 10.29 14.88 8.41
CA ILE A 189 9.81 14.40 7.12
C ILE A 189 8.98 15.54 6.56
N ASN A 190 9.61 16.42 5.77
CA ASN A 190 8.98 17.61 5.19
C ASN A 190 7.53 17.36 4.75
N ASP A 191 6.63 18.21 5.25
CA ASP A 191 5.17 18.15 5.17
C ASP A 191 4.64 17.54 3.85
N ILE A 192 4.31 16.25 3.89
CA ILE A 192 3.77 15.48 2.76
C ILE A 192 2.33 15.95 2.56
N SER A 193 2.17 17.12 1.94
CA SER A 193 0.88 17.69 1.59
C SER A 193 0.32 17.02 0.33
N VAL A 194 -0.37 15.88 0.52
CA VAL A 194 -1.21 15.26 -0.51
C VAL A 194 -2.67 15.36 -0.07
N SER A 195 -3.52 16.00 -0.88
CA SER A 195 -4.92 16.30 -0.53
C SER A 195 -5.80 15.03 -0.46
N LEU A 196 -6.75 15.04 0.47
CA LEU A 196 -7.47 13.89 1.03
C LEU A 196 -8.79 13.53 0.31
N ASP A 197 -8.85 13.55 -1.03
CA ASP A 197 -10.15 13.41 -1.72
C ASP A 197 -10.28 12.21 -2.70
N SER A 198 -9.29 11.31 -2.81
CA SER A 198 -9.48 10.03 -3.52
C SER A 198 -8.35 9.05 -3.20
N PHE A 199 -8.67 8.08 -2.34
CA PHE A 199 -7.72 7.11 -1.78
C PHE A 199 -7.38 6.00 -2.80
N SER A 200 -6.13 5.95 -3.24
CA SER A 200 -5.57 4.83 -4.01
C SER A 200 -4.10 4.66 -3.62
N TRP A 201 -3.75 3.46 -3.15
CA TRP A 201 -2.43 3.08 -2.63
C TRP A 201 -1.27 3.38 -3.59
N ALA A 202 -1.51 3.38 -4.90
CA ALA A 202 -0.53 3.73 -5.94
C ALA A 202 -0.01 5.19 -5.86
N ARG A 203 -0.59 6.07 -5.03
CA ARG A 203 -0.16 7.48 -4.89
C ARG A 203 0.75 7.75 -3.68
N LEU A 204 0.85 6.85 -2.73
CA LEU A 204 1.63 7.08 -1.50
C LEU A 204 3.12 6.75 -1.64
N LEU A 205 3.53 6.18 -2.77
CA LEU A 205 4.92 6.30 -3.25
C LEU A 205 5.43 7.74 -3.37
N ARG A 206 4.53 8.72 -3.20
CA ARG A 206 4.84 10.14 -3.05
C ARG A 206 5.24 10.58 -1.64
N VAL A 207 5.21 9.72 -0.61
CA VAL A 207 5.60 10.06 0.78
C VAL A 207 7.05 10.52 0.88
N LEU A 208 7.95 9.99 0.05
CA LEU A 208 9.33 10.49 -0.03
C LEU A 208 9.64 11.23 -1.34
N VAL A 209 8.66 11.45 -2.22
CA VAL A 209 8.87 12.25 -3.46
C VAL A 209 9.28 13.69 -3.12
N GLY A 210 8.83 14.21 -1.98
CA GLY A 210 9.26 15.50 -1.43
C GLY A 210 10.27 15.42 -0.27
N ALA A 211 10.58 14.22 0.22
CA ALA A 211 11.48 14.07 1.37
C ALA A 211 12.94 14.22 0.98
N GLU A 212 13.77 14.57 1.97
CA GLU A 212 15.20 14.72 1.75
C GLU A 212 15.86 13.40 1.33
N PRO A 213 16.89 13.43 0.48
CA PRO A 213 17.70 12.26 0.23
C PRO A 213 18.33 11.75 1.53
N GLY A 214 18.29 10.43 1.74
CA GLY A 214 18.74 9.81 2.98
C GLY A 214 18.16 8.42 3.18
N TYR A 215 18.31 7.88 4.38
CA TYR A 215 17.76 6.58 4.74
C TYR A 215 16.63 6.76 5.75
N TYR A 216 15.61 5.93 5.61
CA TYR A 216 14.40 5.96 6.40
C TYR A 216 14.07 4.57 6.92
N ARG A 217 13.39 4.47 8.06
CA ARG A 217 13.00 3.19 8.65
C ARG A 217 11.59 3.22 9.21
N VAL A 218 10.88 2.10 9.04
CA VAL A 218 9.66 1.75 9.78
C VAL A 218 9.90 0.41 10.47
N LEU A 219 9.50 0.32 11.74
CA LEU A 219 9.46 -0.93 12.49
C LEU A 219 8.02 -1.43 12.52
N VAL A 220 7.82 -2.72 12.21
CA VAL A 220 6.51 -3.36 12.29
C VAL A 220 6.59 -4.55 13.23
N PHE A 221 5.84 -4.48 14.32
CA PHE A 221 5.67 -5.55 15.29
C PHE A 221 4.48 -6.41 14.87
N VAL A 222 4.73 -7.69 14.63
CA VAL A 222 3.74 -8.66 14.17
C VAL A 222 3.48 -9.67 15.29
N ILE A 223 2.24 -9.69 15.78
CA ILE A 223 1.75 -10.63 16.79
C ILE A 223 0.83 -11.60 16.07
N ILE A 224 1.24 -12.86 15.93
CA ILE A 224 0.52 -13.83 15.10
C ILE A 224 0.54 -15.22 15.72
N ASP A 225 -0.48 -16.03 15.45
CA ASP A 225 -0.56 -17.43 15.88
C ASP A 225 0.72 -18.21 15.51
N LYS A 226 1.27 -18.99 16.45
CA LYS A 226 2.50 -19.79 16.30
C LYS A 226 2.42 -20.83 15.18
N ASN A 227 1.21 -21.30 14.87
CA ASN A 227 0.96 -22.27 13.81
C ASN A 227 0.90 -21.60 12.42
N GLN A 228 0.81 -20.27 12.36
CA GLN A 228 0.81 -19.55 11.11
C GLN A 228 2.22 -19.32 10.58
N VAL A 229 2.41 -19.65 9.30
CA VAL A 229 3.67 -19.42 8.59
C VAL A 229 3.62 -18.05 7.93
N ILE A 230 4.58 -17.19 8.25
CA ILE A 230 4.80 -15.96 7.51
C ILE A 230 5.59 -16.29 6.25
N VAL A 231 5.01 -16.01 5.09
CA VAL A 231 5.70 -16.03 3.80
C VAL A 231 5.86 -14.59 3.34
N PHE A 232 7.11 -14.20 3.09
CA PHE A 232 7.41 -12.89 2.53
C PHE A 232 7.23 -12.92 1.02
N ASP A 233 6.59 -11.89 0.48
CA ASP A 233 6.49 -11.68 -0.94
C ASP A 233 7.60 -10.73 -1.42
N GLU A 234 8.43 -11.23 -2.33
CA GLU A 234 9.48 -10.46 -3.02
C GLU A 234 8.89 -9.50 -4.06
N ALA A 235 7.70 -9.81 -4.60
CA ALA A 235 7.03 -9.03 -5.63
C ALA A 235 6.32 -7.80 -5.05
N LEU A 236 5.91 -7.85 -3.77
CA LEU A 236 5.31 -6.72 -3.04
C LEU A 236 6.35 -5.74 -2.47
N GLN A 237 7.57 -5.74 -3.00
CA GLN A 237 8.53 -4.64 -2.81
C GLN A 237 8.08 -3.34 -3.50
N ASP A 238 6.83 -3.28 -3.97
CA ASP A 238 6.18 -2.03 -4.31
C ASP A 238 6.17 -1.13 -3.07
N GLU A 239 7.14 -0.23 -3.08
CA GLU A 239 7.46 0.79 -2.10
C GLU A 239 6.20 1.57 -1.63
N ALA A 240 5.12 1.57 -2.42
CA ALA A 240 3.80 2.14 -2.12
C ALA A 240 3.11 1.50 -0.92
N SER A 241 3.36 0.21 -0.70
CA SER A 241 2.63 -0.60 0.28
C SER A 241 3.20 -0.45 1.69
N ILE A 242 4.48 -0.11 1.83
CA ILE A 242 5.20 -0.13 3.12
C ILE A 242 5.14 1.23 3.83
N ALA A 243 5.26 2.35 3.10
CA ALA A 243 5.16 3.70 3.67
C ALA A 243 3.71 4.05 4.10
N ALA A 244 2.72 3.35 3.55
CA ALA A 244 1.31 3.54 3.84
C ALA A 244 0.84 2.88 5.15
N LEU A 245 1.70 2.03 5.72
CA LEU A 245 1.53 1.43 7.05
C LEU A 245 1.70 2.42 8.21
N ALA A 246 2.21 3.62 7.98
CA ALA A 246 2.41 4.59 9.06
C ALA A 246 1.22 5.57 9.23
N ASN A 247 0.32 5.67 8.23
CA ASN A 247 -0.68 6.74 8.19
C ASN A 247 -2.14 6.25 8.34
N ASP A 248 -2.48 5.11 7.74
CA ASP A 248 -3.88 4.69 7.60
C ASP A 248 -4.35 3.63 8.60
N GLY A 249 -3.50 3.21 9.53
CA GLY A 249 -3.87 2.24 10.54
C GLY A 249 -4.71 2.86 11.64
N ALA A 250 -5.34 2.02 12.46
CA ALA A 250 -6.05 2.50 13.62
C ALA A 250 -5.04 3.04 14.65
N ILE A 251 -5.36 4.17 15.27
CA ILE A 251 -4.52 4.78 16.31
C ILE A 251 -4.68 4.09 17.68
N HIS A 252 -5.70 3.25 17.83
CA HIS A 252 -5.96 2.48 19.05
C HIS A 252 -6.43 1.08 18.69
N LEU A 253 -6.10 0.12 19.55
CA LEU A 253 -6.55 -1.25 19.44
C LEU A 253 -7.99 -1.39 20.00
N PRO A 254 -8.97 -1.92 19.25
CA PRO A 254 -10.33 -2.13 19.74
C PRO A 254 -10.37 -3.07 20.95
N GLU A 255 -11.28 -2.82 21.89
CA GLU A 255 -11.40 -3.62 23.13
C GLU A 255 -11.60 -5.13 22.84
N THR A 256 -12.34 -5.46 21.78
CA THR A 256 -12.56 -6.84 21.34
C THR A 256 -11.28 -7.59 20.98
N ILE A 257 -10.24 -6.89 20.51
CA ILE A 257 -8.91 -7.48 20.29
C ILE A 257 -8.10 -7.45 21.58
N ARG A 258 -8.17 -6.35 22.33
CA ARG A 258 -7.40 -6.17 23.58
C ARG A 258 -7.65 -7.31 24.56
N GLU A 259 -8.88 -7.80 24.66
CA GLU A 259 -9.29 -8.89 25.55
C GLU A 259 -8.82 -10.30 25.11
N ILE A 260 -8.31 -10.46 23.89
CA ILE A 260 -7.85 -11.77 23.40
C ILE A 260 -6.62 -12.20 24.20
N ALA A 261 -6.74 -13.34 24.88
CA ALA A 261 -5.64 -13.91 25.65
C ALA A 261 -4.47 -14.29 24.73
N VAL A 262 -3.28 -13.80 25.06
CA VAL A 262 -2.03 -14.28 24.46
C VAL A 262 -1.65 -15.53 25.25
N ALA A 263 -2.17 -16.68 24.87
CA ALA A 263 -1.64 -17.95 25.37
C ALA A 263 -0.19 -18.13 24.90
N ASP A 264 0.49 -19.22 25.29
CA ASP A 264 1.81 -19.62 24.75
C ASP A 264 1.80 -19.91 23.23
N ASP A 265 0.78 -19.45 22.50
CA ASP A 265 0.43 -19.75 21.12
C ASP A 265 0.66 -18.58 20.16
N PHE A 266 1.24 -17.45 20.58
CA PHE A 266 1.61 -16.35 19.67
C PHE A 266 3.12 -16.15 19.53
N ASN A 267 3.57 -15.83 18.32
CA ASN A 267 4.90 -15.32 18.03
C ASN A 267 4.85 -13.79 17.92
N LEU A 268 5.80 -13.12 18.56
CA LEU A 268 6.10 -11.72 18.28
C LEU A 268 7.32 -11.64 17.36
N SER A 269 7.13 -11.05 16.18
CA SER A 269 8.21 -10.75 15.25
C SER A 269 8.33 -9.26 15.02
N VAL A 270 9.54 -8.77 14.80
CA VAL A 270 9.83 -7.40 14.38
C VAL A 270 10.31 -7.45 12.95
N LEU A 271 9.60 -6.78 12.07
CA LEU A 271 9.99 -6.55 10.68
C LEU A 271 10.57 -5.15 10.57
N VAL A 272 11.68 -5.04 9.85
CA VAL A 272 12.39 -3.79 9.64
C VAL A 272 12.36 -3.44 8.18
N TYR A 273 11.69 -2.35 7.86
CA TYR A 273 11.69 -1.79 6.52
C TYR A 273 12.60 -0.58 6.50
N GLU A 274 13.78 -0.75 5.94
CA GLU A 274 14.74 0.32 5.72
C GLU A 274 14.70 0.71 4.25
N MET A 275 14.66 2.00 3.96
CA MET A 275 14.47 2.53 2.61
C MET A 275 15.53 3.62 2.33
N ALA A 276 16.02 3.68 1.11
CA ALA A 276 16.95 4.69 0.62
C ALA A 276 16.25 5.64 -0.35
N ARG A 277 16.37 6.95 -0.07
CA ARG A 277 15.93 8.01 -0.95
C ARG A 277 17.13 8.62 -1.68
N SER A 278 17.25 8.34 -2.97
CA SER A 278 18.25 8.94 -3.86
C SER A 278 17.74 10.20 -4.54
N ARG A 279 18.62 11.18 -4.78
CA ARG A 279 18.28 12.45 -5.47
C ARG A 279 17.69 12.26 -6.87
N SER A 280 18.14 11.23 -7.58
CA SER A 280 17.75 10.94 -8.96
C SER A 280 16.57 9.99 -9.09
N ALA A 281 16.22 9.27 -8.02
CA ALA A 281 15.12 8.32 -8.06
C ALA A 281 13.78 9.08 -8.02
N THR A 282 12.74 8.50 -8.60
CA THR A 282 11.37 9.02 -8.49
C THR A 282 10.64 8.50 -7.26
N ALA A 283 11.24 7.55 -6.54
CA ALA A 283 10.68 6.90 -5.37
C ALA A 283 11.80 6.43 -4.41
N ALA A 284 11.50 5.66 -3.37
CA ALA A 284 12.44 5.28 -2.31
C ALA A 284 12.56 3.76 -2.22
N GLU A 285 13.76 3.25 -2.46
CA GLU A 285 14.00 1.82 -2.66
C GLU A 285 14.30 1.11 -1.34
N ILE A 286 13.96 -0.18 -1.23
CA ILE A 286 14.37 -1.00 -0.08
C ILE A 286 15.90 -1.00 0.04
N HIS A 287 16.38 -0.60 1.21
CA HIS A 287 17.78 -0.57 1.58
C HIS A 287 18.08 -1.67 2.59
N GLN A 288 19.27 -2.25 2.48
CA GLN A 288 19.81 -3.18 3.45
C GLN A 288 21.15 -2.65 3.95
N SER A 289 21.15 -2.08 5.16
CA SER A 289 22.34 -1.61 5.87
C SER A 289 23.31 -2.73 6.27
N GLY A 290 22.89 -4.00 6.15
CA GLY A 290 23.71 -5.18 6.47
C GLY A 290 23.81 -5.49 7.97
N ILE A 291 23.10 -4.74 8.82
CA ILE A 291 22.96 -5.02 10.25
C ILE A 291 21.65 -5.74 10.55
N SER A 292 21.67 -6.60 11.56
CA SER A 292 20.52 -7.42 11.93
C SER A 292 19.39 -6.58 12.53
N ALA A 293 18.14 -7.07 12.45
CA ALA A 293 17.00 -6.41 13.10
C ALA A 293 17.22 -6.23 14.62
N LYS A 294 17.89 -7.20 15.27
CA LYS A 294 18.25 -7.09 16.69
C LYS A 294 19.19 -5.91 16.97
N GLU A 295 20.23 -5.75 16.15
CA GLU A 295 21.16 -4.61 16.28
C GLU A 295 20.46 -3.28 16.01
N GLN A 296 19.53 -3.24 15.04
CA GLN A 296 18.73 -2.04 14.76
C GLN A 296 17.86 -1.63 15.94
N LEU A 297 17.21 -2.59 16.62
CA LEU A 297 16.45 -2.31 17.85
C LEU A 297 17.35 -1.74 18.94
N LEU A 298 18.55 -2.29 19.14
CA LEU A 298 19.51 -1.75 20.09
C LEU A 298 19.93 -0.31 19.77
N LEU A 299 20.15 0.02 18.49
CA LEU A 299 20.46 1.39 18.06
C LEU A 299 19.32 2.38 18.33
N THR A 300 18.07 1.90 18.40
CA THR A 300 16.90 2.70 18.77
C THR A 300 16.63 2.77 20.28
N ASN A 301 17.44 2.11 21.11
CA ASN A 301 17.18 1.91 22.54
C ASN A 301 15.88 1.14 22.85
N ILE A 302 15.37 0.36 21.91
CA ILE A 302 14.24 -0.55 22.14
C ILE A 302 14.78 -1.84 22.79
N GLN A 303 14.28 -2.17 23.98
CA GLN A 303 14.61 -3.39 24.72
C GLN A 303 13.32 -4.11 25.07
N LEU A 304 13.16 -5.33 24.54
CA LEU A 304 11.97 -6.17 24.69
C LEU A 304 12.17 -7.20 25.82
#